data_AF-A0A534LZT6-F1
#
_entry.id   AF-A0A534LZT6-F1
#
_cell.length_a   1.000
_cell.length_b   1.000
_cell.length_c   1.000
_cell.angle_alpha   90.00
_cell.angle_beta   90.00
_cell.angle_gamma   90.00
#
_symmetry.space_group_name_H-M   'P 1'
#
loop_
_entity.id
_entity.type
_entity.pdbx_description
1 polymer ?
#
loop_
_entity_poly.entity_id
_entity_poly.type
_entity_poly.pdbx_seq_one_letter_code
_entity_poly.pdbx_strand_id
1 'polypeptide(L)'
;MDRHAVFRRSFHIISPIFLGYYLLPESLGGGITRTALSVVFVGTALCIEIARIALNIRLLGLRPYEGQRVSAYAQGLLGLAFGLFVIRDPRIVVPVFLGMAWVDPLAALCRRRGWPRFVPTAAYLVLFLSTVFLMKSFAVPNALLFSVAATAVAMAMEGPKFRQIDDDLLLQVVPMVVLYFLVAGFGTGFGASL
;
A
#
# COMPACT_ATOMS: atom_id res chain seq x y z
N MET A 1 -10.94 -3.67 23.75
CA MET A 1 -10.49 -4.00 22.38
C MET A 1 -9.31 -4.96 22.48
N ASP A 2 -9.24 -5.96 21.60
CA ASP A 2 -8.08 -6.85 21.48
C ASP A 2 -6.80 -6.04 21.17
N ARG A 3 -5.77 -6.19 22.01
CA ARG A 3 -4.49 -5.47 21.90
C ARG A 3 -3.82 -5.72 20.55
N HIS A 4 -3.95 -6.93 20.00
CA HIS A 4 -3.39 -7.28 18.70
C HIS A 4 -4.06 -6.52 17.56
N ALA A 5 -5.40 -6.39 17.61
CA ALA A 5 -6.15 -5.64 16.62
C ALA A 5 -5.87 -4.13 16.67
N VAL A 6 -5.65 -3.56 17.87
CA VAL A 6 -5.26 -2.14 18.01
C VAL A 6 -3.89 -1.91 17.40
N PHE A 7 -2.89 -2.73 17.78
CA PHE A 7 -1.52 -2.59 17.30
C PHE A 7 -1.43 -2.64 15.77
N ARG A 8 -2.10 -3.60 15.13
CA ARG A 8 -2.11 -3.72 13.66
C ARG A 8 -2.69 -2.48 12.98
N ARG A 9 -3.79 -1.94 13.51
CA ARG A 9 -4.43 -0.73 12.96
C ARG A 9 -3.53 0.49 13.13
N SER A 10 -2.89 0.64 14.29
CA SER A 10 -1.92 1.72 14.52
C SER A 10 -0.75 1.63 13.54
N PHE A 11 -0.22 0.43 13.30
CA PHE A 11 0.87 0.23 12.33
C PHE A 11 0.43 0.63 10.91
N HIS A 12 -0.75 0.19 10.48
CA HIS A 12 -1.35 0.60 9.21
C HIS A 12 -1.45 2.13 9.07
N ILE A 13 -2.03 2.81 10.07
CA ILE A 13 -2.20 4.27 10.07
C ILE A 13 -0.85 5.02 10.00
N ILE A 14 0.18 4.51 10.66
CA ILE A 14 1.52 5.11 10.70
C ILE A 14 2.35 4.76 9.47
N SER A 15 2.09 3.62 8.82
CA SER A 15 2.91 3.10 7.71
C SER A 15 3.16 4.08 6.56
N PRO A 16 2.31 5.07 6.23
CA PRO A 16 2.64 6.10 5.24
C PRO A 16 3.92 6.88 5.54
N ILE A 17 4.45 6.85 6.76
CA ILE A 17 5.78 7.41 7.08
C ILE A 17 6.88 6.84 6.17
N PHE A 18 6.74 5.59 5.70
CA PHE A 18 7.71 4.98 4.79
C PHE A 18 7.71 5.60 3.38
N LEU A 19 6.66 6.34 3.00
CA LEU A 19 6.65 7.16 1.78
C LEU A 19 7.64 8.34 1.86
N GLY A 20 8.15 8.64 3.05
CA GLY A 20 9.30 9.54 3.25
C GLY A 20 10.53 9.13 2.42
N TYR A 21 10.59 7.89 1.92
CA TYR A 21 11.54 7.48 0.87
C TYR A 21 11.65 8.48 -0.28
N TYR A 22 10.52 9.02 -0.76
CA TYR A 22 10.51 9.97 -1.88
C TYR A 22 11.08 11.34 -1.52
N LEU A 23 11.22 11.65 -0.23
CA LEU A 23 11.83 12.88 0.27
C LEU A 23 13.35 12.74 0.47
N LEU A 24 13.87 11.50 0.46
CA LEU A 24 15.30 11.26 0.59
C LEU A 24 16.04 11.65 -0.70
N PRO A 25 17.19 12.34 -0.61
CA PRO A 25 18.04 12.59 -1.77
C PRO A 25 18.59 11.27 -2.31
N GLU A 26 18.92 11.24 -3.61
CA GLU A 26 19.42 10.02 -4.26
C GLU A 26 20.71 9.52 -3.60
N SER A 27 21.63 10.44 -3.31
CA SER A 27 22.86 10.18 -2.53
C SER A 27 22.68 10.61 -1.08
N LEU A 28 23.01 9.70 -0.16
CA LEU A 28 23.01 9.94 1.29
C LEU A 28 24.42 10.23 1.83
N GLY A 29 25.41 10.37 0.94
CA GLY A 29 26.83 10.49 1.29
C GLY A 29 27.57 9.15 1.31
N GLY A 30 28.90 9.19 1.18
CA GLY A 30 29.74 7.99 1.26
C GLY A 30 29.50 6.94 0.17
N GLY A 31 28.92 7.32 -0.97
CA GLY A 31 28.54 6.38 -2.04
C GLY A 31 27.25 5.59 -1.77
N ILE A 32 26.56 5.85 -0.66
CA ILE A 32 25.31 5.19 -0.30
C ILE A 32 24.14 5.88 -1.00
N THR A 33 23.36 5.11 -1.75
CA THR A 33 22.12 5.61 -2.36
C THR A 33 20.91 5.32 -1.49
N ARG A 34 19.84 6.12 -1.63
CA ARG A 34 18.56 5.83 -0.97
C ARG A 34 18.03 4.44 -1.33
N THR A 35 18.23 4.00 -2.58
CA THR A 35 17.82 2.67 -3.02
C THR A 35 18.61 1.58 -2.32
N ALA A 36 19.93 1.73 -2.17
CA ALA A 36 20.76 0.77 -1.44
C ALA A 36 20.30 0.63 0.02
N LEU A 37 20.03 1.76 0.69
CA LEU A 37 19.50 1.75 2.06
C LEU A 37 18.14 1.03 2.14
N SER A 38 17.22 1.30 1.21
CA SER A 38 15.90 0.66 1.18
C SER A 38 16.00 -0.85 0.90
N VAL A 39 16.92 -1.29 0.04
CA VAL A 39 17.15 -2.72 -0.22
C VAL A 39 17.64 -3.42 1.04
N VAL A 40 18.59 -2.82 1.77
CA VAL A 40 19.06 -3.37 3.05
C VAL A 40 17.94 -3.43 4.08
N PHE A 41 17.12 -2.38 4.18
CA PHE A 41 15.97 -2.36 5.09
C PHE A 41 14.96 -3.47 4.77
N VAL A 42 14.52 -3.57 3.51
CA VAL A 42 13.57 -4.59 3.06
C VAL A 42 14.17 -5.99 3.24
N GLY A 43 15.40 -6.20 2.80
CA GLY A 43 16.08 -7.49 2.93
C GLY A 43 16.21 -7.93 4.39
N THR A 44 16.60 -7.02 5.29
CA THR A 44 16.69 -7.30 6.73
C THR A 44 15.33 -7.69 7.30
N ALA A 45 14.27 -6.94 6.98
CA ALA A 45 12.92 -7.25 7.44
C ALA A 45 12.41 -8.62 6.93
N LEU A 46 12.72 -8.98 5.68
CA LEU A 46 12.39 -10.30 5.13
C LEU A 46 13.18 -11.42 5.79
N CYS A 47 14.46 -11.22 6.08
CA CYS A 47 15.26 -12.17 6.85
C CYS A 47 14.68 -12.38 8.26
N ILE A 48 14.24 -11.31 8.92
CA ILE A 48 13.57 -11.40 10.23
C ILE A 48 12.27 -12.19 10.11
N GLU A 49 11.47 -11.97 9.06
CA GLU A 49 10.23 -12.72 8.82
C GLU A 49 10.51 -14.21 8.58
N ILE A 50 11.54 -14.56 7.81
CA ILE A 50 11.95 -15.95 7.59
C ILE A 50 12.36 -16.59 8.93
N ALA A 51 13.21 -15.91 9.70
CA ALA A 51 13.63 -16.39 11.02
C ALA A 51 12.44 -16.55 11.98
N ARG A 52 11.49 -15.61 11.96
CA ARG A 52 10.25 -15.68 12.76
C ARG A 52 9.45 -16.95 12.44
N ILE A 53 9.26 -17.27 11.16
CA ILE A 53 8.56 -18.49 10.73
C ILE A 53 9.34 -19.74 11.17
N ALA A 54 10.64 -19.78 10.87
CA ALA A 54 11.51 -20.91 11.17
C ALA A 54 11.57 -21.24 12.66
N LEU A 55 11.59 -20.20 13.51
CA LEU A 55 11.63 -20.31 14.97
C LEU A 55 10.24 -20.34 15.63
N ASN A 56 9.15 -20.30 14.83
CA ASN A 56 7.76 -20.26 15.30
C ASN A 56 7.48 -19.12 16.31
N ILE A 57 8.11 -17.97 16.11
CA ILE A 57 7.96 -16.80 16.98
C ILE A 57 6.65 -16.08 16.64
N ARG A 58 5.86 -15.77 17.67
CA ARG A 58 4.62 -14.99 17.54
C ARG A 58 4.88 -13.53 17.93
N LEU A 59 4.81 -12.64 16.94
CA LEU A 59 4.92 -11.19 17.14
C LEU A 59 3.57 -10.56 17.53
N LEU A 60 3.64 -9.40 18.19
CA LEU A 60 2.45 -8.64 18.55
C LEU A 60 1.71 -8.17 17.28
N GLY A 61 0.43 -8.50 17.20
CA GLY A 61 -0.49 -8.00 16.17
C GLY A 61 -0.77 -9.00 15.05
N LEU A 62 -0.03 -10.11 15.03
CA LEU A 62 -0.30 -11.25 14.18
C LEU A 62 -1.66 -11.89 14.51
N ARG A 63 -2.34 -12.38 13.49
CA ARG A 63 -3.56 -13.19 13.64
C ARG A 63 -3.17 -14.61 14.06
N PRO A 64 -4.04 -15.37 14.75
CA PRO A 64 -3.71 -16.72 15.24
C PRO A 64 -3.22 -17.69 14.15
N TYR A 65 -3.70 -17.52 12.92
CA TYR A 65 -3.31 -18.36 11.77
C TYR A 65 -2.04 -17.90 11.04
N GLU A 66 -1.46 -16.75 11.41
CA GLU A 66 -0.24 -16.19 10.79
C GLU A 66 1.05 -16.74 11.43
N GLY A 67 0.95 -17.60 12.44
CA GLY A 67 2.13 -18.15 13.13
C GLY A 67 3.14 -18.82 12.19
N GLN A 68 2.65 -19.55 11.18
CA GLN A 68 3.44 -20.28 10.19
C GLN A 68 3.23 -19.77 8.75
N ARG A 69 2.69 -18.55 8.58
CA ARG A 69 2.46 -17.92 7.27
C ARG A 69 3.22 -16.61 7.21
N VAL A 70 3.50 -16.12 6.00
CA VAL A 70 4.06 -14.77 5.82
C VAL A 70 3.11 -13.76 6.46
N SER A 71 3.62 -12.96 7.38
CA SER A 71 2.84 -11.99 8.15
C SER A 71 2.26 -10.88 7.27
N ALA A 72 1.10 -10.36 7.65
CA ALA A 72 0.48 -9.21 7.00
C ALA A 72 1.45 -8.01 6.89
N TYR A 73 2.31 -7.81 7.90
CA TYR A 73 3.34 -6.77 7.88
C TYR A 73 4.41 -7.00 6.81
N ALA A 74 4.93 -8.22 6.68
CA ALA A 74 5.89 -8.55 5.64
C ALA A 74 5.27 -8.43 4.24
N GLN A 75 4.00 -8.82 4.10
CA GLN A 75 3.24 -8.66 2.87
C GLN A 75 2.98 -7.19 2.51
N GLY A 76 2.64 -6.36 3.50
CA GLY A 76 2.51 -4.92 3.33
C GLY A 76 3.83 -4.27 2.90
N LEU A 77 4.95 -4.69 3.50
CA LEU A 77 6.30 -4.26 3.11
C LEU A 77 6.67 -4.69 1.70
N LEU A 78 6.33 -5.92 1.29
CA LEU A 78 6.54 -6.42 -0.07
C LEU A 78 5.73 -5.60 -1.09
N GLY A 79 4.50 -5.23 -0.77
CA GLY A 79 3.69 -4.32 -1.58
C GLY A 79 4.34 -2.95 -1.76
N LEU A 80 4.88 -2.38 -0.68
CA LEU A 80 5.62 -1.12 -0.75
C LEU A 80 6.90 -1.27 -1.58
N ALA A 81 7.68 -2.31 -1.34
CA ALA A 81 8.90 -2.59 -2.08
C ALA A 81 8.63 -2.79 -3.59
N PHE A 82 7.52 -3.45 -3.93
CA PHE A 82 7.05 -3.55 -5.31
C PHE A 82 6.76 -2.16 -5.91
N GLY A 83 6.06 -1.30 -5.17
CA GLY A 83 5.87 0.09 -5.58
C GLY A 83 7.18 0.84 -5.80
N LEU A 84 8.11 0.78 -4.84
CA LEU A 84 9.36 1.53 -4.88
C LEU A 84 10.35 1.04 -5.94
N PHE A 85 10.45 -0.27 -6.16
CA PHE A 85 11.49 -0.86 -7.01
C PHE A 85 10.99 -1.31 -8.38
N VAL A 86 9.72 -1.67 -8.52
CA VAL A 86 9.14 -2.16 -9.79
C VAL A 86 8.36 -1.06 -10.48
N ILE A 87 7.38 -0.46 -9.79
CA ILE A 87 6.52 0.57 -10.38
C ILE A 87 7.28 1.89 -10.54
N ARG A 88 8.02 2.30 -9.51
CA ARG A 88 8.94 3.46 -9.50
C ARG A 88 8.30 4.80 -9.85
N ASP A 89 6.98 4.87 -9.95
CA ASP A 89 6.23 6.10 -10.18
C ASP A 89 5.48 6.54 -8.91
N PRO A 90 5.92 7.63 -8.24
CA PRO A 90 5.24 8.13 -7.04
C PRO A 90 3.79 8.52 -7.29
N ARG A 91 3.41 8.91 -8.51
CA ARG A 91 2.05 9.29 -8.88
C ARG A 91 1.06 8.14 -8.76
N ILE A 92 1.57 6.90 -8.81
CA ILE A 92 0.82 5.66 -8.63
C ILE A 92 1.02 5.14 -7.20
N VAL A 93 2.27 5.04 -6.76
CA VAL A 93 2.61 4.36 -5.49
C VAL A 93 2.03 5.07 -4.28
N VAL A 94 2.16 6.40 -4.23
CA VAL A 94 1.71 7.21 -3.08
C VAL A 94 0.19 7.06 -2.84
N PRO A 95 -0.69 7.35 -3.81
CA PRO A 95 -2.13 7.26 -3.56
C PRO A 95 -2.62 5.83 -3.31
N VAL A 96 -2.05 4.81 -3.97
CA VAL A 96 -2.41 3.40 -3.69
C VAL A 96 -1.99 2.99 -2.27
N PHE A 97 -0.76 3.34 -1.86
CA PHE A 97 -0.25 2.97 -0.54
C PHE A 97 -1.04 3.65 0.58
N LEU A 98 -1.37 4.94 0.43
CA LEU A 98 -2.27 5.65 1.35
C LEU A 98 -3.66 4.99 1.41
N GLY A 99 -4.20 4.61 0.24
CA GLY A 99 -5.43 3.84 0.11
C GLY A 99 -5.41 2.59 0.97
N MET A 100 -4.42 1.71 0.79
CA MET A 100 -4.29 0.50 1.61
C MET A 100 -4.15 0.82 3.10
N ALA A 101 -3.20 1.70 3.46
CA ALA A 101 -2.86 2.00 4.85
C ALA A 101 -4.01 2.57 5.68
N TRP A 102 -4.89 3.38 5.08
CA TRP A 102 -5.97 4.06 5.80
C TRP A 102 -7.35 3.46 5.53
N VAL A 103 -7.59 2.95 4.32
CA VAL A 103 -8.90 2.36 3.99
C VAL A 103 -9.05 0.96 4.55
N ASP A 104 -7.99 0.15 4.69
CA ASP A 104 -8.14 -1.18 5.31
C ASP A 104 -8.63 -1.11 6.78
N PRO A 105 -8.03 -0.29 7.67
CA PRO A 105 -8.57 -0.10 9.03
C PRO A 105 -10.00 0.40 9.04
N LEU A 106 -10.36 1.29 8.11
CA LEU A 106 -11.73 1.81 7.95
C LEU A 106 -12.69 0.72 7.50
N ALA A 107 -12.34 -0.07 6.49
CA ALA A 107 -13.14 -1.20 6.01
C ALA A 107 -13.36 -2.22 7.14
N ALA A 108 -12.31 -2.54 7.90
CA ALA A 108 -12.41 -3.40 9.07
C ALA A 108 -13.30 -2.80 10.17
N LEU A 109 -13.33 -1.46 10.35
CA LEU A 109 -14.25 -0.78 11.26
C LEU A 109 -15.69 -0.85 10.76
N CYS A 110 -15.92 -0.57 9.47
CA CYS A 110 -17.24 -0.63 8.85
C CYS A 110 -17.85 -2.04 8.97
N ARG A 111 -17.08 -3.10 8.67
CA ARG A 111 -17.51 -4.50 8.84
C ARG A 111 -17.91 -4.80 10.30
N ARG A 112 -17.15 -4.30 11.27
CA ARG A 112 -17.47 -4.49 12.70
C ARG A 112 -18.70 -3.73 13.17
N ARG A 113 -18.97 -2.56 12.57
CA ARG A 113 -20.12 -1.70 12.92
C ARG A 113 -21.37 -2.02 12.10
N GLY A 114 -21.30 -2.97 11.14
CA GLY A 114 -22.39 -3.25 10.22
C GLY A 114 -22.65 -2.10 9.22
N TRP A 115 -21.67 -1.23 9.02
CA TRP A 115 -21.79 -0.11 8.07
C TRP A 115 -21.66 -0.60 6.63
N PRO A 116 -22.32 0.08 5.68
CA PRO A 116 -22.34 -0.36 4.29
C PRO A 116 -20.96 -0.23 3.62
N ARG A 117 -20.70 -1.14 2.66
CA ARG A 117 -19.44 -1.19 1.91
C ARG A 117 -19.15 0.06 1.08
N PHE A 118 -20.16 0.87 0.76
CA PHE A 118 -19.93 2.11 0.02
C PHE A 118 -19.05 3.11 0.80
N VAL A 119 -19.01 3.03 2.14
CA VAL A 119 -18.22 3.94 2.98
C VAL A 119 -16.71 3.81 2.72
N PRO A 120 -16.07 2.63 2.87
CA PRO A 120 -14.66 2.48 2.53
C PRO A 120 -14.38 2.71 1.04
N THR A 121 -15.31 2.35 0.14
CA THR A 121 -15.18 2.62 -1.30
C THR A 121 -15.12 4.11 -1.61
N ALA A 122 -16.04 4.90 -1.06
CA ALA A 122 -16.05 6.36 -1.22
C ALA A 122 -14.82 7.00 -0.58
N ALA A 123 -14.40 6.51 0.59
CA ALA A 123 -13.19 6.99 1.25
C ALA A 123 -11.93 6.74 0.40
N TYR A 124 -11.80 5.55 -0.20
CA TYR A 124 -10.69 5.24 -1.12
C TYR A 124 -10.70 6.19 -2.32
N LEU A 125 -11.87 6.37 -2.97
CA LEU A 125 -12.00 7.23 -4.13
C LEU A 125 -11.61 8.67 -3.81
N VAL A 126 -12.14 9.23 -2.72
CA VAL A 126 -11.84 10.60 -2.29
C VAL A 126 -10.37 10.75 -1.92
N LEU A 127 -9.80 9.79 -1.20
CA LEU A 127 -8.40 9.82 -0.80
C LEU A 127 -7.49 9.80 -2.03
N PHE A 128 -7.69 8.83 -2.93
CA PHE A 128 -6.89 8.68 -4.13
C PHE A 128 -6.97 9.94 -5.00
N LEU A 129 -8.20 10.42 -5.26
CA LEU A 129 -8.43 11.59 -6.09
C LEU A 129 -7.78 12.85 -5.48
N SER A 130 -7.95 13.05 -4.17
CA SER A 130 -7.36 14.17 -3.44
C SER A 130 -5.83 14.13 -3.49
N THR A 131 -5.23 12.95 -3.30
CA THR A 131 -3.78 12.77 -3.39
C THR A 131 -3.25 13.08 -4.80
N VAL A 132 -3.91 12.57 -5.83
CA VAL A 132 -3.53 12.83 -7.23
C VAL A 132 -3.61 14.30 -7.59
N PHE A 133 -4.65 15.00 -7.13
CA PHE A 133 -4.77 16.45 -7.34
C PHE A 133 -3.73 17.24 -6.56
N LEU A 134 -3.50 16.91 -5.29
CA LEU A 134 -2.50 17.58 -4.46
C LEU A 134 -1.08 17.43 -5.04
N MET A 135 -0.78 16.27 -5.62
CA MET A 135 0.49 15.99 -6.29
C MET A 135 0.57 16.54 -7.71
N LYS A 136 -0.53 17.08 -8.27
CA LYS A 136 -0.62 17.56 -9.65
C LYS A 136 -0.18 16.49 -10.67
N SER A 137 -0.55 15.23 -10.39
CA SER A 137 0.03 14.08 -11.08
C SER A 137 -0.46 13.89 -12.52
N PHE A 138 -1.73 14.22 -12.80
CA PHE A 138 -2.41 13.92 -14.06
C PHE A 138 -3.39 15.03 -14.44
N ALA A 139 -3.69 15.16 -15.73
CA ALA A 139 -4.80 15.98 -16.20
C ALA A 139 -6.15 15.50 -15.60
N VAL A 140 -7.11 16.40 -15.42
CA VAL A 140 -8.40 16.11 -14.76
C VAL A 140 -9.09 14.85 -15.30
N PRO A 141 -9.23 14.63 -16.63
CA PRO A 141 -9.88 13.42 -17.13
C PRO A 141 -9.16 12.13 -16.73
N ASN A 142 -7.83 12.13 -16.80
CA ASN A 142 -7.00 10.98 -16.43
C ASN A 142 -7.01 10.77 -14.92
N ALA A 143 -6.97 11.84 -14.12
CA ALA A 143 -7.09 11.75 -12.66
C ALA A 143 -8.40 11.08 -12.25
N LEU A 144 -9.53 11.44 -12.87
CA LEU A 144 -10.83 10.82 -12.61
C LEU A 144 -10.84 9.34 -13.03
N LEU A 145 -10.40 9.04 -14.27
CA LEU A 145 -10.33 7.67 -14.78
C LEU A 145 -9.49 6.76 -13.86
N PHE A 146 -8.28 7.20 -13.52
CA PHE A 146 -7.35 6.44 -12.71
C PHE A 146 -7.86 6.26 -11.28
N SER A 147 -8.49 7.27 -10.68
CA SER A 147 -9.07 7.16 -9.33
C SER A 147 -10.23 6.17 -9.28
N VAL A 148 -11.09 6.16 -10.30
CA VAL A 148 -12.20 5.19 -10.42
C VAL A 148 -11.65 3.79 -10.63
N ALA A 149 -10.68 3.62 -11.54
CA ALA A 149 -10.06 2.31 -11.81
C ALA A 149 -9.36 1.76 -10.56
N ALA A 150 -8.55 2.57 -9.87
CA ALA A 150 -7.85 2.19 -8.65
C ALA A 150 -8.83 1.75 -7.56
N THR A 151 -9.88 2.56 -7.32
CA THR A 151 -10.92 2.25 -6.34
C THR A 151 -11.62 0.93 -6.68
N ALA A 152 -12.07 0.76 -7.92
CA ALA A 152 -12.79 -0.43 -8.34
C ALA A 152 -11.96 -1.70 -8.14
N VAL A 153 -10.68 -1.66 -8.56
CA VAL A 153 -9.76 -2.79 -8.43
C VAL A 153 -9.41 -3.06 -6.97
N ALA A 154 -9.12 -2.03 -6.17
CA ALA A 154 -8.83 -2.18 -4.75
C ALA A 154 -10.01 -2.81 -4.00
N MET A 155 -11.23 -2.33 -4.22
CA MET A 155 -12.42 -2.88 -3.56
C MET A 155 -12.74 -4.31 -4.04
N ALA A 156 -12.41 -4.66 -5.28
CA ALA A 156 -12.50 -6.04 -5.74
C ALA A 156 -11.50 -6.96 -5.04
N MET A 157 -10.32 -6.44 -4.66
CA MET A 157 -9.27 -7.20 -3.96
C MET A 157 -9.43 -7.28 -2.44
N GLU A 158 -10.32 -6.49 -1.83
CA GLU A 158 -10.67 -6.60 -0.39
C GLU A 158 -11.44 -7.91 -0.06
N GLY A 159 -12.03 -8.56 -1.06
CA GLY A 159 -12.91 -9.72 -0.89
C GLY A 159 -12.23 -11.09 -0.88
N PRO A 160 -11.35 -11.41 -1.86
CA PRO A 160 -10.73 -12.72 -2.00
C PRO A 160 -9.85 -13.09 -0.82
N LYS A 161 -9.99 -14.31 -0.29
CA LYS A 161 -9.12 -14.82 0.79
C LYS A 161 -8.24 -15.93 0.29
N PHE A 162 -6.94 -15.68 0.19
CA PHE A 162 -5.95 -16.70 -0.16
C PHE A 162 -5.20 -17.16 1.09
N ARG A 163 -4.70 -18.40 1.08
CA ARG A 163 -4.07 -19.00 2.27
C ARG A 163 -2.76 -18.28 2.65
N GLN A 164 -1.94 -17.92 1.67
CA GLN A 164 -0.62 -17.31 1.88
C GLN A 164 -0.55 -15.85 1.45
N ILE A 165 -1.59 -15.33 0.79
CA ILE A 165 -1.64 -13.95 0.30
C ILE A 165 -2.77 -13.26 1.07
N ASP A 166 -2.41 -12.18 1.77
CA ASP A 166 -3.29 -11.31 2.53
C ASP A 166 -3.67 -10.08 1.68
N ASP A 167 -4.75 -9.44 2.10
CA ASP A 167 -5.33 -8.28 1.42
C ASP A 167 -4.32 -7.12 1.37
N ASP A 168 -3.44 -7.00 2.39
CA ASP A 168 -2.38 -5.99 2.48
C ASP A 168 -1.44 -5.98 1.27
N LEU A 169 -1.17 -7.14 0.64
CA LEU A 169 -0.37 -7.22 -0.59
C LEU A 169 -1.22 -6.91 -1.82
N LEU A 170 -2.42 -7.50 -1.91
CA LEU A 170 -3.28 -7.40 -3.09
C LEU A 170 -3.82 -5.98 -3.30
N LEU A 171 -4.18 -5.29 -2.22
CA LEU A 171 -4.65 -3.91 -2.21
C LEU A 171 -3.57 -2.91 -2.66
N GLN A 172 -2.31 -3.32 -2.71
CA GLN A 172 -1.21 -2.52 -3.24
C GLN A 172 -0.86 -2.94 -4.68
N VAL A 173 -0.47 -4.21 -4.86
CA VAL A 173 0.12 -4.67 -6.12
C VAL A 173 -0.88 -4.59 -7.28
N VAL A 174 -2.12 -5.06 -7.08
CA VAL A 174 -3.08 -5.15 -8.19
C VAL A 174 -3.51 -3.75 -8.67
N PRO A 175 -3.90 -2.80 -7.80
CA PRO A 175 -4.19 -1.43 -8.24
C PRO A 175 -2.97 -0.76 -8.89
N MET A 176 -1.77 -0.94 -8.34
CA MET A 176 -0.55 -0.37 -8.93
C MET A 176 -0.28 -0.90 -10.35
N VAL A 177 -0.44 -2.20 -10.59
CA VAL A 177 -0.24 -2.81 -11.91
C VAL A 177 -1.27 -2.30 -12.91
N VAL A 178 -2.55 -2.25 -12.53
CA VAL A 178 -3.60 -1.72 -13.41
C VAL A 178 -3.31 -0.27 -13.77
N LEU A 179 -2.97 0.56 -12.78
CA LEU A 179 -2.62 1.95 -13.00
C LEU A 179 -1.37 2.12 -13.86
N TYR A 180 -0.36 1.28 -13.68
CA TYR A 180 0.85 1.32 -14.51
C TYR A 180 0.51 1.16 -15.99
N PHE A 181 -0.32 0.17 -16.33
CA PHE A 181 -0.75 -0.04 -17.71
C PHE A 181 -1.70 1.07 -18.22
N LEU A 182 -2.57 1.60 -17.37
CA LEU A 182 -3.43 2.74 -17.75
C LEU A 182 -2.61 4.00 -18.00
N VAL A 183 -1.62 4.31 -17.16
CA VAL A 183 -0.71 5.44 -17.36
C VAL A 183 0.16 5.23 -18.59
N ALA A 184 0.64 4.01 -18.85
CA ALA A 184 1.39 3.70 -20.07
C ALA A 184 0.53 3.84 -21.34
N GLY A 185 -0.75 3.46 -21.30
CA GLY A 185 -1.65 3.52 -22.45
C GLY A 185 -2.26 4.90 -22.73
N PHE A 186 -2.66 5.62 -21.69
CA PHE A 186 -3.32 6.93 -21.80
C PHE A 186 -2.37 8.12 -21.57
N GLY A 187 -1.13 7.84 -21.17
CA GLY A 187 -0.17 8.85 -20.74
C GLY A 187 -0.64 9.61 -19.50
N THR A 188 0.06 10.69 -19.20
CA THR A 188 -0.34 11.63 -18.14
C THR A 188 -1.44 12.61 -18.59
N GLY A 189 -1.85 12.51 -19.86
CA GLY A 189 -2.63 13.50 -20.59
C GLY A 189 -1.71 14.56 -21.20
N PHE A 190 -1.81 14.82 -22.51
CA PHE A 190 -1.30 16.06 -23.08
C PHE A 190 -2.13 17.21 -22.50
N GLY A 191 -1.50 18.14 -21.78
CA GLY A 191 -2.12 19.41 -21.39
C GLY A 191 -1.92 19.77 -19.91
N ALA A 192 -0.96 20.66 -19.68
CA ALA A 192 -0.72 21.46 -18.48
C ALA A 192 -0.71 20.72 -17.13
N SER A 193 0.51 20.58 -16.58
CA SER A 193 0.74 20.87 -15.17
C SER A 193 -0.01 22.15 -14.77
N LEU A 194 -1.13 22.02 -14.08
CA LEU A 194 -1.72 23.10 -13.29
C LEU A 194 -1.01 23.17 -11.95
#